data_AF-A0AB34JIR1-F1
#
_entry.id   AF-A0AB34JIR1-F1
#
_cell.length_a   1.000
_cell.length_b   1.000
_cell.length_c   1.000
_cell.angle_alpha   90.00
_cell.angle_beta   90.00
_cell.angle_gamma   90.00
#
_symmetry.space_group_name_H-M   'P 1'
#
loop_
_entity.id
_entity.type
_entity.pdbx_description
1 polymer ?
#
loop_
_entity_poly.entity_id
_entity_poly.type
_entity_poly.pdbx_seq_one_letter_code
_entity_poly.pdbx_strand_id
1 'polypeptide(L)'
;MMALWAGAAAHDCCWCDKNTPESEMTTVGRDKATYDLVFSDEFNEEGRDFANGKDTKWTALKIGDTSNHGAAFYLPEQAKVGTDPNFTDISALVITTANKPFTGDGPEGETDVFMPYSSAMLQTWNKFCFTGGILEFRARQPLGAGYWPALWAFGNLGRAVYQPSNTGLWPWSYDECDADLELPPNDPPQRISACMDQPDDSGLHPFQGRGATELDVLEGAVSNDGEHSYVVGSLQLSPGLPKYFKPPMFTFPTREGAGSWYTGLSFGGDGLPNNGWYGPPWGSSCPTGCPDALSGGITEKNTLHSRYWLYRMEWIPGPEGHISWIYDGKFIWGMDASSFGEYSVCTKTNLGETCKRTPSRMIPQEPMSLVMNTAIGTWNGGAGALDGKHWPALFFIDYVRVYQKKEDTNVGCNPPDFPTKTYIEKNKELFGEWVTPTGYETCPEQYPDAAYKNAEAIKARAAKLRLVSVDQRTPQAYGFAGKAQVLLSLGTQQPASTVSSSRSVAPIAALLMVVVGVAGFTWRRASLASSYSAYTPSVLSSLTEPLAEDELSGEYQLAQEARP
;
A
#
# COMPACT_ATOMS: atom_id res chain seq x y z
N MET A 1 17.89 10.79 56.53
CA MET A 1 17.39 9.98 55.41
C MET A 1 15.87 10.06 55.39
N MET A 2 15.31 10.92 54.55
CA MET A 2 13.92 10.84 54.14
C MET A 2 13.94 10.49 52.66
N ALA A 3 13.48 9.29 52.32
CA ALA A 3 13.34 8.88 50.94
C ALA A 3 12.11 9.59 50.37
N LEU A 4 12.32 10.45 49.37
CA LEU A 4 11.23 10.99 48.56
C LEU A 4 10.66 9.85 47.72
N TRP A 5 9.47 9.38 48.08
CA TRP A 5 8.60 8.69 47.14
C TRP A 5 8.17 9.71 46.08
N ALA A 6 8.96 9.83 45.02
CA ALA A 6 8.46 10.34 43.75
C ALA A 6 7.52 9.27 43.20
N GLY A 7 6.21 9.43 43.42
CA GLY A 7 5.23 8.62 42.72
C GLY A 7 5.40 8.84 41.23
N ALA A 8 5.57 7.77 40.47
CA ALA A 8 5.52 7.84 39.02
C ALA A 8 4.18 8.50 38.64
N ALA A 9 4.24 9.56 37.82
CA ALA A 9 3.03 10.08 37.21
C ALA A 9 2.47 8.96 36.33
N ALA A 10 1.23 8.55 36.58
CA ALA A 10 0.57 7.54 35.75
C ALA A 10 0.65 8.01 34.28
N HIS A 11 1.19 7.15 33.42
CA HIS A 11 1.33 7.46 32.00
C HIS A 11 -0.05 7.41 31.36
N ASP A 12 -0.64 8.59 31.12
CA ASP A 12 -2.03 8.75 30.67
C ASP A 12 -2.16 8.48 29.15
N CYS A 13 -1.84 7.25 28.77
CA CYS A 13 -1.95 6.75 27.42
C CYS A 13 -3.36 6.14 27.21
N CYS A 14 -4.29 6.94 26.70
CA CYS A 14 -5.67 6.51 26.43
C CYS A 14 -5.76 5.26 25.52
N TRP A 15 -4.80 5.10 24.59
CA TRP A 15 -4.73 3.99 23.64
C TRP A 15 -4.04 2.73 24.17
N CYS A 16 -3.38 2.80 25.34
CA CYS A 16 -2.64 1.67 25.87
C CYS A 16 -3.57 0.64 26.52
N ASP A 17 -3.24 -0.64 26.42
CA ASP A 17 -3.87 -1.70 27.20
C ASP A 17 -3.53 -1.54 28.68
N LYS A 18 -4.54 -1.57 29.55
CA LYS A 18 -4.40 -1.52 31.02
C LYS A 18 -3.54 -2.66 31.59
N ASN A 19 -3.38 -3.75 30.82
CA ASN A 19 -2.59 -4.92 31.18
C ASN A 19 -1.11 -4.80 30.75
N THR A 20 -0.72 -3.73 30.05
CA THR A 20 0.68 -3.51 29.62
C THR A 20 1.58 -3.45 30.86
N PRO A 21 2.66 -4.23 30.93
CA PRO A 21 3.53 -4.21 32.11
C PRO A 21 4.27 -2.87 32.25
N GLU A 22 4.49 -2.42 33.49
CA GLU A 22 5.14 -1.13 33.78
C GLU A 22 6.55 -1.01 33.18
N SER A 23 7.28 -2.12 33.02
CA SER A 23 8.59 -2.17 32.35
C SER A 23 8.52 -1.82 30.86
N GLU A 24 7.36 -1.99 30.24
CA GLU A 24 7.15 -1.85 28.79
C GLU A 24 6.56 -0.49 28.42
N MET A 25 6.36 0.42 29.40
CA MET A 25 5.80 1.76 29.19
C MET A 25 6.78 2.73 28.50
N THR A 26 8.06 2.36 28.42
CA THR A 26 9.09 3.08 27.67
C THR A 26 10.03 2.09 26.97
N THR A 27 10.61 2.47 25.84
CA THR A 27 11.69 1.72 25.19
C THR A 27 12.84 2.66 24.78
N VAL A 28 13.95 2.10 24.30
CA VAL A 28 15.10 2.88 23.79
C VAL A 28 15.26 2.58 22.30
N GLY A 29 15.29 3.62 21.47
CA GLY A 29 15.50 3.52 20.01
C GLY A 29 16.95 3.26 19.62
N ARG A 30 17.20 2.96 18.34
CA ARG A 30 18.56 2.84 17.77
C ARG A 30 19.37 4.14 17.86
N ASP A 31 18.68 5.28 17.86
CA ASP A 31 19.25 6.61 18.09
C ASP A 31 19.67 6.86 19.56
N LYS A 32 19.35 5.91 20.45
CA LYS A 32 19.59 5.93 21.91
C LYS A 32 18.70 6.91 22.68
N ALA A 33 17.66 7.45 22.07
CA ALA A 33 16.65 8.21 22.78
C ALA A 33 15.64 7.28 23.48
N THR A 34 15.01 7.79 24.53
CA THR A 34 13.86 7.14 25.17
C THR A 34 12.59 7.49 24.41
N TYR A 35 11.74 6.49 24.20
CA TYR A 35 10.42 6.63 23.58
C TYR A 35 9.36 6.17 24.58
N ASP A 36 8.32 6.97 24.76
CA ASP A 36 7.18 6.69 25.62
C ASP A 36 6.14 5.84 24.85
N LEU A 37 5.48 4.89 25.51
CA LEU A 37 4.43 4.06 24.91
C LEU A 37 3.18 4.92 24.59
N VAL A 38 2.69 4.87 23.36
CA VAL A 38 1.52 5.67 22.92
C VAL A 38 0.34 4.84 22.41
N PHE A 39 0.53 3.53 22.21
CA PHE A 39 -0.53 2.55 21.96
C PHE A 39 -0.01 1.16 22.34
N SER A 40 -0.87 0.31 22.88
CA SER A 40 -0.60 -1.12 23.04
C SER A 40 -1.88 -1.94 22.99
N ASP A 41 -1.77 -3.20 22.58
CA ASP A 41 -2.77 -4.23 22.79
C ASP A 41 -2.03 -5.51 23.16
N GLU A 42 -2.27 -6.03 24.37
CA GLU A 42 -1.60 -7.21 24.92
C GLU A 42 -2.48 -8.46 24.81
N PHE A 43 -3.64 -8.35 24.14
CA PHE A 43 -4.56 -9.47 23.85
C PHE A 43 -4.83 -10.41 25.04
N ASN A 44 -4.99 -9.85 26.24
CA ASN A 44 -5.22 -10.59 27.49
C ASN A 44 -6.72 -10.76 27.87
N GLU A 45 -7.65 -10.30 27.02
CA GLU A 45 -9.10 -10.36 27.26
C GLU A 45 -9.79 -11.35 26.31
N GLU A 46 -10.00 -12.58 26.79
CA GLU A 46 -10.74 -13.63 26.07
C GLU A 46 -12.19 -13.18 25.76
N GLY A 47 -12.71 -13.60 24.61
CA GLY A 47 -14.10 -13.33 24.21
C GLY A 47 -14.33 -11.94 23.59
N ARG A 48 -13.27 -11.15 23.34
CA ARG A 48 -13.35 -9.96 22.49
C ARG A 48 -13.96 -10.29 21.12
N ASP A 49 -14.88 -9.44 20.70
CA ASP A 49 -15.52 -9.46 19.39
C ASP A 49 -14.92 -8.31 18.58
N PHE A 50 -14.24 -8.64 17.48
CA PHE A 50 -13.56 -7.66 16.63
C PHE A 50 -14.43 -7.18 15.46
N ALA A 51 -15.70 -7.61 15.35
CA ALA A 51 -16.59 -7.10 14.32
C ALA A 51 -16.80 -5.57 14.43
N ASN A 52 -17.21 -4.93 13.34
CA ASN A 52 -17.40 -3.48 13.33
C ASN A 52 -18.40 -3.02 14.41
N GLY A 53 -18.07 -1.96 15.16
CA GLY A 53 -18.86 -1.48 16.29
C GLY A 53 -18.68 -2.25 17.61
N LYS A 54 -17.75 -3.21 17.69
CA LYS A 54 -17.55 -4.07 18.88
C LYS A 54 -16.26 -3.80 19.66
N ASP A 55 -15.18 -3.47 18.96
CA ASP A 55 -13.90 -3.12 19.54
C ASP A 55 -13.54 -1.65 19.25
N THR A 56 -12.89 -0.97 20.21
CA THR A 56 -12.53 0.44 20.11
C THR A 56 -11.24 0.67 19.33
N LYS A 57 -10.31 -0.30 19.35
CA LYS A 57 -9.00 -0.23 18.67
C LYS A 57 -9.05 -0.83 17.27
N TRP A 58 -9.74 -1.96 17.11
CA TRP A 58 -9.71 -2.76 15.87
C TRP A 58 -11.08 -2.87 15.20
N THR A 59 -11.07 -3.06 13.88
CA THR A 59 -12.17 -3.65 13.12
C THR A 59 -11.61 -4.83 12.32
N ALA A 60 -12.15 -6.03 12.56
CA ALA A 60 -11.96 -7.18 11.68
C ALA A 60 -12.90 -7.08 10.47
N LEU A 61 -12.36 -7.28 9.27
CA LEU A 61 -13.14 -7.17 8.02
C LEU A 61 -14.00 -8.41 7.76
N LYS A 62 -15.11 -8.17 7.05
CA LYS A 62 -15.93 -9.20 6.41
C LYS A 62 -15.95 -8.97 4.90
N ILE A 63 -14.92 -9.44 4.18
CA ILE A 63 -14.72 -9.14 2.76
C ILE A 63 -13.99 -10.28 2.04
N GLY A 64 -14.31 -10.53 0.77
CA GLY A 64 -13.52 -11.41 -0.08
C GLY A 64 -12.24 -10.72 -0.54
N ASP A 65 -11.07 -11.32 -0.32
CA ASP A 65 -9.79 -10.73 -0.73
C ASP A 65 -9.56 -10.86 -2.25
N THR A 66 -10.28 -10.08 -3.06
CA THR A 66 -10.03 -9.99 -4.51
C THR A 66 -8.77 -9.18 -4.83
N SER A 67 -8.17 -8.53 -3.83
CA SER A 67 -6.93 -7.79 -3.97
C SER A 67 -5.75 -8.75 -4.20
N ASN A 68 -4.85 -8.40 -5.12
CA ASN A 68 -3.64 -9.17 -5.46
C ASN A 68 -3.87 -10.69 -5.71
N HIS A 69 -5.04 -11.04 -6.27
CA HIS A 69 -5.50 -12.41 -6.52
C HIS A 69 -5.71 -13.30 -5.26
N GLY A 70 -5.91 -12.71 -4.08
CA GLY A 70 -6.12 -13.43 -2.82
C GLY A 70 -7.17 -14.56 -2.91
N ALA A 71 -6.96 -15.61 -2.10
CA ALA A 71 -7.80 -16.82 -2.11
C ALA A 71 -8.63 -17.02 -0.83
N ALA A 72 -8.64 -16.04 0.06
CA ALA A 72 -9.31 -16.11 1.36
C ALA A 72 -10.44 -15.07 1.48
N PHE A 73 -11.53 -15.47 2.13
CA PHE A 73 -12.51 -14.54 2.68
C PHE A 73 -12.08 -14.13 4.08
N TYR A 74 -11.91 -12.83 4.33
CA TYR A 74 -11.71 -12.33 5.68
C TYR A 74 -13.04 -12.31 6.43
N LEU A 75 -13.06 -12.91 7.61
CA LEU A 75 -14.24 -13.05 8.47
C LEU A 75 -13.89 -12.64 9.91
N PRO A 76 -14.72 -11.84 10.60
CA PRO A 76 -14.47 -11.45 11.98
C PRO A 76 -14.34 -12.65 12.93
N GLU A 77 -15.08 -13.74 12.70
CA GLU A 77 -15.09 -14.92 13.58
C GLU A 77 -13.81 -15.76 13.49
N GLN A 78 -12.92 -15.46 12.53
CA GLN A 78 -11.60 -16.08 12.37
C GLN A 78 -10.49 -15.36 13.17
N ALA A 79 -10.80 -14.21 13.79
CA ALA A 79 -9.92 -13.50 14.73
C ALA A 79 -10.47 -13.64 16.17
N LYS A 80 -9.68 -14.19 17.09
CA LYS A 80 -10.10 -14.37 18.49
C LYS A 80 -8.92 -14.18 19.44
N VAL A 81 -9.19 -13.67 20.63
CA VAL A 81 -8.24 -13.75 21.74
C VAL A 81 -8.34 -15.13 22.39
N GLY A 82 -7.20 -15.76 22.67
CA GLY A 82 -7.12 -17.03 23.40
C GLY A 82 -5.68 -17.50 23.66
N THR A 83 -5.53 -18.53 24.48
CA THR A 83 -4.23 -19.10 24.85
C THR A 83 -3.57 -19.87 23.71
N ASP A 84 -2.26 -19.71 23.53
CA ASP A 84 -1.48 -20.55 22.63
C ASP A 84 -1.30 -21.97 23.23
N PRO A 85 -1.76 -23.05 22.57
CA PRO A 85 -1.66 -24.41 23.12
C PRO A 85 -0.22 -24.90 23.33
N ASN A 86 0.77 -24.28 22.67
CA ASN A 86 2.19 -24.58 22.84
C ASN A 86 2.87 -23.69 23.90
N PHE A 87 2.24 -22.57 24.28
CA PHE A 87 2.75 -21.57 25.22
C PHE A 87 1.61 -21.16 26.16
N THR A 88 1.30 -22.02 27.12
CA THR A 88 0.10 -21.91 27.97
C THR A 88 0.09 -20.70 28.91
N ASP A 89 1.22 -20.01 29.03
CA ASP A 89 1.43 -18.75 29.73
C ASP A 89 1.16 -17.50 28.87
N ILE A 90 0.92 -17.67 27.56
CA ILE A 90 0.66 -16.60 26.59
C ILE A 90 -0.82 -16.61 26.18
N SER A 91 -1.50 -15.49 26.43
CA SER A 91 -2.72 -15.12 25.71
C SER A 91 -2.34 -14.31 24.48
N ALA A 92 -3.00 -14.56 23.35
CA ALA A 92 -2.68 -13.92 22.09
C ALA A 92 -3.93 -13.65 21.27
N LEU A 93 -3.85 -12.70 20.34
CA LEU A 93 -4.72 -12.68 19.17
C LEU A 93 -4.34 -13.86 18.27
N VAL A 94 -5.30 -14.72 18.00
CA VAL A 94 -5.20 -15.87 17.11
C VAL A 94 -5.97 -15.57 15.82
N ILE A 95 -5.24 -15.38 14.73
CA ILE A 95 -5.81 -15.36 13.37
C ILE A 95 -5.80 -16.80 12.86
N THR A 96 -6.99 -17.34 12.63
CA THR A 96 -7.20 -18.70 12.14
C THR A 96 -7.45 -18.70 10.64
N THR A 97 -6.60 -19.36 9.86
CA THR A 97 -6.81 -19.58 8.42
C THR A 97 -7.29 -21.02 8.19
N ALA A 98 -8.42 -21.20 7.52
CA ALA A 98 -9.13 -22.49 7.46
C ALA A 98 -9.55 -22.89 6.03
N ASN A 99 -9.56 -24.20 5.77
CA ASN A 99 -10.10 -24.81 4.56
C ASN A 99 -11.64 -24.83 4.59
N LYS A 100 -12.23 -23.63 4.57
CA LYS A 100 -13.66 -23.41 4.70
C LYS A 100 -14.05 -22.28 3.75
N PRO A 101 -14.80 -22.57 2.68
CA PRO A 101 -15.19 -21.57 1.70
C PRO A 101 -16.25 -20.62 2.27
N PHE A 102 -16.32 -19.43 1.69
CA PHE A 102 -17.35 -18.44 1.96
C PHE A 102 -17.71 -17.66 0.69
N THR A 103 -18.91 -17.10 0.65
CA THR A 103 -19.41 -16.25 -0.44
C THR A 103 -20.01 -14.98 0.15
N GLY A 104 -19.61 -13.82 -0.37
CA GLY A 104 -20.07 -12.52 0.12
C GLY A 104 -19.58 -11.38 -0.77
N ASP A 105 -19.43 -10.20 -0.20
CA ASP A 105 -19.09 -9.00 -0.97
C ASP A 105 -17.57 -8.85 -1.17
N GLY A 106 -17.20 -8.17 -2.25
CA GLY A 106 -15.84 -7.78 -2.61
C GLY A 106 -15.56 -6.29 -2.38
N PRO A 107 -14.27 -5.90 -2.31
CA PRO A 107 -13.81 -4.56 -1.96
C PRO A 107 -14.06 -3.47 -3.01
N GLU A 108 -14.36 -3.83 -4.26
CA GLU A 108 -14.77 -2.89 -5.33
C GLU A 108 -16.31 -2.78 -5.43
N GLY A 109 -17.04 -3.41 -4.50
CA GLY A 109 -18.50 -3.48 -4.50
C GLY A 109 -19.07 -4.66 -5.28
N GLU A 110 -18.25 -5.67 -5.60
CA GLU A 110 -18.71 -6.94 -6.16
C GLU A 110 -19.62 -7.67 -5.14
N THR A 111 -20.63 -8.39 -5.61
CA THR A 111 -21.42 -9.31 -4.79
C THR A 111 -21.17 -10.75 -5.20
N ASP A 112 -21.50 -11.70 -4.32
CA ASP A 112 -21.41 -13.14 -4.58
C ASP A 112 -19.98 -13.64 -4.91
N VAL A 113 -18.96 -12.93 -4.39
CA VAL A 113 -17.54 -13.32 -4.47
C VAL A 113 -17.31 -14.60 -3.68
N PHE A 114 -17.08 -15.71 -4.38
CA PHE A 114 -16.70 -16.99 -3.79
C PHE A 114 -15.20 -17.03 -3.52
N MET A 115 -14.83 -17.37 -2.28
CA MET A 115 -13.46 -17.67 -1.88
C MET A 115 -13.38 -19.09 -1.31
N PRO A 116 -12.39 -19.92 -1.71
CA PRO A 116 -12.26 -21.30 -1.26
C PRO A 116 -11.87 -21.45 0.22
N TYR A 117 -11.25 -20.41 0.80
CA TYR A 117 -10.72 -20.43 2.17
C TYR A 117 -11.24 -19.26 2.99
N SER A 118 -11.06 -19.31 4.30
CA SER A 118 -11.36 -18.20 5.22
C SER A 118 -10.17 -17.87 6.12
N SER A 119 -10.02 -16.59 6.47
CA SER A 119 -9.03 -16.06 7.40
C SER A 119 -9.57 -14.80 8.08
N ALA A 120 -8.72 -14.00 8.73
CA ALA A 120 -9.06 -12.67 9.22
C ALA A 120 -8.05 -11.60 8.80
N MET A 121 -8.54 -10.37 8.69
CA MET A 121 -7.74 -9.14 8.65
C MET A 121 -8.34 -8.17 9.66
N LEU A 122 -7.51 -7.66 10.58
CA LEU A 122 -7.86 -6.61 11.53
C LEU A 122 -7.16 -5.30 11.11
N GLN A 123 -7.86 -4.18 11.26
CA GLN A 123 -7.37 -2.85 10.93
C GLN A 123 -7.65 -1.87 12.09
N THR A 124 -6.75 -0.93 12.36
CA THR A 124 -7.05 0.28 13.15
C THR A 124 -7.48 1.47 12.28
N TRP A 125 -7.81 1.24 11.01
CA TRP A 125 -8.12 2.29 10.03
C TRP A 125 -9.20 3.24 10.54
N ASN A 126 -8.89 4.55 10.50
CA ASN A 126 -9.70 5.64 11.06
C ASN A 126 -10.17 5.46 12.54
N LYS A 127 -9.52 4.55 13.30
CA LYS A 127 -9.62 4.35 14.76
C LYS A 127 -8.36 4.88 15.44
N PHE A 128 -7.25 4.16 15.31
CA PHE A 128 -5.94 4.58 15.77
C PHE A 128 -5.03 4.75 14.57
N CYS A 129 -4.47 5.95 14.42
CA CYS A 129 -3.44 6.23 13.43
C CYS A 129 -2.27 6.96 14.10
N PHE A 130 -1.09 6.87 13.52
CA PHE A 130 0.13 7.49 14.06
C PHE A 130 1.15 7.72 12.95
N THR A 131 2.13 8.60 13.19
CA THR A 131 3.23 8.85 12.25
C THR A 131 4.57 8.87 12.96
N GLY A 132 5.49 8.01 12.53
CA GLY A 132 6.82 7.91 13.12
C GLY A 132 6.84 7.19 14.46
N GLY A 133 8.05 6.85 14.90
CA GLY A 133 8.30 6.18 16.17
C GLY A 133 8.80 4.75 15.98
N ILE A 134 8.44 3.91 16.95
CA ILE A 134 8.81 2.50 17.02
C ILE A 134 7.51 1.70 17.02
N LEU A 135 7.33 0.83 16.03
CA LEU A 135 6.25 -0.14 15.96
C LEU A 135 6.83 -1.52 16.27
N GLU A 136 6.25 -2.21 17.24
CA GLU A 136 6.76 -3.49 17.75
C GLU A 136 5.62 -4.50 17.88
N PHE A 137 5.84 -5.72 17.38
CA PHE A 137 4.94 -6.86 17.50
C PHE A 137 5.71 -8.04 18.07
N ARG A 138 5.07 -8.84 18.95
CA ARG A 138 5.57 -10.17 19.32
C ARG A 138 4.63 -11.23 18.76
N ALA A 139 5.13 -12.10 17.89
CA ALA A 139 4.27 -13.04 17.16
C ALA A 139 4.96 -14.37 16.83
N ARG A 140 4.14 -15.41 16.62
CA ARG A 140 4.54 -16.76 16.19
C ARG A 140 3.76 -17.13 14.93
N GLN A 141 4.49 -17.35 13.83
CA GLN A 141 3.90 -17.54 12.49
C GLN A 141 3.19 -18.91 12.36
N PRO A 142 2.19 -19.04 11.47
CA PRO A 142 1.61 -20.34 11.12
C PRO A 142 2.65 -21.25 10.46
N LEU A 143 2.52 -22.57 10.66
CA LEU A 143 3.26 -23.58 9.91
C LEU A 143 2.49 -23.94 8.63
N GLY A 144 3.17 -24.15 7.51
CA GLY A 144 2.58 -24.59 6.24
C GLY A 144 2.83 -23.61 5.08
N ALA A 145 3.18 -24.17 3.92
CA ALA A 145 3.42 -23.40 2.70
C ALA A 145 2.11 -22.79 2.15
N GLY A 146 2.22 -21.63 1.49
CA GLY A 146 1.08 -20.90 0.90
C GLY A 146 0.37 -19.92 1.86
N TYR A 147 0.56 -20.05 3.18
CA TYR A 147 0.13 -19.03 4.14
C TYR A 147 1.07 -17.82 4.08
N TRP A 148 0.49 -16.62 4.16
CA TRP A 148 1.21 -15.34 4.15
C TRP A 148 0.74 -14.50 5.35
N PRO A 149 1.26 -14.76 6.57
CA PRO A 149 1.11 -13.84 7.71
C PRO A 149 1.72 -12.47 7.38
N ALA A 150 1.02 -11.39 7.76
CA ALA A 150 1.51 -10.03 7.62
C ALA A 150 1.15 -9.16 8.84
N LEU A 151 2.10 -8.32 9.27
CA LEU A 151 1.96 -7.28 10.30
C LEU A 151 2.56 -5.98 9.76
N TRP A 152 1.72 -4.98 9.54
CA TRP A 152 2.05 -3.85 8.68
C TRP A 152 1.28 -2.58 9.05
N ALA A 153 1.67 -1.46 8.44
CA ALA A 153 1.03 -0.17 8.59
C ALA A 153 0.71 0.44 7.22
N PHE A 154 -0.44 1.13 7.14
CA PHE A 154 -0.98 1.65 5.88
C PHE A 154 -1.48 3.09 6.05
N GLY A 155 -1.10 3.99 5.13
CA GLY A 155 -1.49 5.40 5.16
C GLY A 155 -3.01 5.60 5.07
N ASN A 156 -3.58 6.35 6.02
CA ASN A 156 -5.01 6.44 6.31
C ASN A 156 -5.87 7.03 5.17
N LEU A 157 -5.27 7.70 4.18
CA LEU A 157 -5.95 8.14 2.95
C LEU A 157 -6.35 7.00 2.01
N GLY A 158 -5.80 5.81 2.20
CA GLY A 158 -6.29 4.56 1.63
C GLY A 158 -6.75 3.62 2.75
N ARG A 159 -7.35 2.49 2.37
CA ARG A 159 -7.69 1.40 3.28
C ARG A 159 -7.30 0.07 2.66
N ALA A 160 -6.57 -0.75 3.41
CA ALA A 160 -6.12 -2.05 2.94
C ALA A 160 -7.31 -2.91 2.46
N VAL A 161 -7.07 -3.68 1.39
CA VAL A 161 -8.03 -4.42 0.56
C VAL A 161 -8.96 -3.54 -0.31
N TYR A 162 -9.36 -2.33 0.10
CA TYR A 162 -10.29 -1.46 -0.68
C TYR A 162 -9.60 -0.66 -1.82
N GLN A 163 -9.43 -1.29 -2.99
CA GLN A 163 -8.79 -0.72 -4.19
C GLN A 163 -9.34 0.67 -4.63
N PRO A 164 -10.65 0.99 -4.50
CA PRO A 164 -11.15 2.31 -4.87
C PRO A 164 -10.55 3.45 -4.04
N SER A 165 -10.21 3.21 -2.76
CA SER A 165 -9.45 4.16 -1.95
C SER A 165 -7.96 4.21 -2.31
N ASN A 166 -7.40 3.12 -2.82
CA ASN A 166 -5.94 2.98 -3.02
C ASN A 166 -5.46 3.44 -4.42
N THR A 167 -6.30 3.39 -5.45
CA THR A 167 -5.97 3.74 -6.86
C THR A 167 -5.41 5.17 -6.97
N GLY A 168 -4.14 5.32 -7.37
CA GLY A 168 -3.45 6.62 -7.43
C GLY A 168 -3.12 7.27 -6.07
N LEU A 169 -3.30 6.57 -4.95
CA LEU A 169 -2.88 7.02 -3.61
C LEU A 169 -1.83 6.09 -3.01
N TRP A 170 -2.05 4.78 -3.07
CA TRP A 170 -1.01 3.80 -2.78
C TRP A 170 0.09 3.84 -3.85
N PRO A 171 1.38 3.70 -3.50
CA PRO A 171 2.03 4.01 -2.23
C PRO A 171 2.84 5.31 -2.38
N TRP A 172 2.17 6.41 -2.74
CA TRP A 172 2.84 7.69 -3.00
C TRP A 172 3.43 8.28 -1.71
N SER A 173 4.67 8.76 -1.78
CA SER A 173 5.35 9.53 -0.71
C SER A 173 6.18 10.66 -1.35
N TYR A 174 5.46 11.64 -1.88
CA TYR A 174 5.97 12.62 -2.85
C TYR A 174 5.19 13.95 -2.75
N ASP A 175 5.92 15.09 -2.62
CA ASP A 175 5.39 16.47 -2.48
C ASP A 175 6.14 17.48 -3.37
N GLU A 176 6.26 17.18 -4.66
CA GLU A 176 6.79 18.14 -5.65
C GLU A 176 5.85 18.22 -6.86
N CYS A 177 5.59 19.44 -7.36
CA CYS A 177 4.82 19.61 -8.59
C CYS A 177 5.76 19.46 -9.79
N ASP A 178 5.86 18.24 -10.29
CA ASP A 178 6.60 17.92 -11.51
C ASP A 178 5.61 17.63 -12.64
N ALA A 179 5.48 18.58 -13.57
CA ALA A 179 4.62 18.44 -14.75
C ALA A 179 5.29 17.64 -15.89
N ASP A 180 6.61 17.43 -15.82
CA ASP A 180 7.40 16.65 -16.77
C ASP A 180 7.52 15.18 -16.34
N LEU A 181 6.95 14.80 -15.18
CA LEU A 181 6.78 13.43 -14.72
C LEU A 181 5.75 12.68 -15.58
N GLU A 182 6.13 12.39 -16.83
CA GLU A 182 5.43 11.49 -17.74
C GLU A 182 5.40 10.06 -17.19
N LEU A 183 4.42 9.77 -16.33
CA LEU A 183 3.94 8.41 -16.17
C LEU A 183 3.44 7.90 -17.53
N PRO A 184 3.60 6.60 -17.84
CA PRO A 184 3.05 5.98 -19.05
C PRO A 184 1.56 6.36 -19.28
N PRO A 185 1.10 6.52 -20.53
CA PRO A 185 -0.16 7.19 -20.86
C PRO A 185 -1.46 6.48 -20.39
N ASN A 186 -1.34 5.39 -19.64
CA ASN A 186 -2.45 4.61 -19.06
C ASN A 186 -2.41 4.56 -17.52
N ASP A 187 -1.41 5.15 -16.87
CA ASP A 187 -1.27 5.12 -15.41
C ASP A 187 -1.93 6.36 -14.78
N PRO A 188 -2.75 6.23 -13.72
CA PRO A 188 -3.28 7.38 -13.02
C PRO A 188 -2.14 8.09 -12.25
N PRO A 189 -2.04 9.43 -12.38
CA PRO A 189 -1.11 10.20 -11.56
C PRO A 189 -1.47 10.12 -10.07
N GLN A 190 -0.55 10.58 -9.22
CA GLN A 190 -0.84 10.85 -7.82
C GLN A 190 -2.15 11.63 -7.69
N ARG A 191 -3.17 11.01 -7.09
CA ARG A 191 -4.56 11.50 -7.04
C ARG A 191 -4.65 12.85 -6.33
N ILE A 192 -3.80 13.06 -5.34
CA ILE A 192 -3.63 14.29 -4.58
C ILE A 192 -2.19 14.72 -4.80
N SER A 193 -1.91 15.48 -5.86
CA SER A 193 -0.54 15.91 -6.20
C SER A 193 -0.26 17.35 -5.77
N ALA A 194 1.02 17.67 -5.58
CA ALA A 194 1.48 19.01 -5.21
C ALA A 194 1.21 20.08 -6.31
N CYS A 195 0.77 19.69 -7.51
CA CYS A 195 0.31 20.62 -8.54
C CYS A 195 -1.12 21.12 -8.32
N MET A 196 -1.89 20.49 -7.42
CA MET A 196 -3.31 20.78 -7.23
C MET A 196 -3.53 21.88 -6.19
N ASP A 197 -4.14 22.99 -6.59
CA ASP A 197 -4.73 23.95 -5.65
C ASP A 197 -6.04 23.35 -5.11
N GLN A 198 -5.93 22.56 -4.03
CA GLN A 198 -7.06 21.83 -3.46
C GLN A 198 -8.17 22.81 -3.02
N PRO A 199 -9.46 22.49 -3.26
CA PRO A 199 -10.57 23.28 -2.76
C PRO A 199 -10.51 23.40 -1.23
N ASP A 200 -10.77 24.60 -0.70
CA ASP A 200 -10.70 24.87 0.74
C ASP A 200 -11.66 23.95 1.57
N ASP A 201 -12.73 23.45 0.95
CA ASP A 201 -13.70 22.55 1.58
C ASP A 201 -13.32 21.05 1.48
N SER A 202 -12.22 20.69 0.81
CA SER A 202 -11.70 19.32 0.77
C SER A 202 -11.10 18.86 2.11
N GLY A 203 -10.67 19.81 2.94
CA GLY A 203 -9.88 19.59 4.16
C GLY A 203 -8.44 19.12 3.91
N LEU A 204 -8.01 19.00 2.65
CA LEU A 204 -6.60 18.79 2.28
C LEU A 204 -5.91 20.15 2.14
N HIS A 205 -4.58 20.19 2.29
CA HIS A 205 -3.84 21.41 2.01
C HIS A 205 -3.64 21.62 0.51
N PRO A 206 -3.75 22.87 0.01
CA PRO A 206 -3.44 23.21 -1.38
C PRO A 206 -1.94 23.07 -1.67
N PHE A 207 -1.62 22.58 -2.87
CA PHE A 207 -0.27 22.30 -3.34
C PHE A 207 0.53 21.39 -2.39
N GLN A 208 -0.12 20.34 -1.86
CA GLN A 208 0.53 19.28 -1.09
C GLN A 208 0.28 17.93 -1.77
N GLY A 209 1.35 17.22 -2.11
CA GLY A 209 1.30 15.84 -2.57
C GLY A 209 1.05 14.88 -1.40
N ARG A 210 0.13 13.94 -1.58
CA ARG A 210 -0.34 13.00 -0.55
C ARG A 210 -0.48 11.59 -1.10
N GLY A 211 -0.59 10.60 -0.22
CA GLY A 211 -0.70 9.20 -0.62
C GLY A 211 -1.20 8.28 0.50
N ALA A 212 -1.10 6.98 0.24
CA ALA A 212 -1.42 5.90 1.17
C ALA A 212 -0.26 4.90 1.16
N THR A 213 0.86 5.28 1.77
CA THR A 213 2.08 4.47 1.75
C THR A 213 1.95 3.20 2.60
N GLU A 214 2.75 2.19 2.30
CA GLU A 214 2.74 0.87 2.92
C GLU A 214 4.10 0.61 3.59
N LEU A 215 4.04 0.04 4.80
CA LEU A 215 5.19 -0.29 5.64
C LEU A 215 4.98 -1.65 6.30
N ASP A 216 5.70 -2.66 5.86
CA ASP A 216 5.57 -4.02 6.39
C ASP A 216 6.64 -4.27 7.45
N VAL A 217 6.21 -4.54 8.69
CA VAL A 217 7.11 -4.95 9.78
C VAL A 217 7.46 -6.43 9.63
N LEU A 218 6.47 -7.22 9.22
CA LEU A 218 6.55 -8.64 8.93
C LEU A 218 5.71 -8.94 7.70
N GLU A 219 6.34 -9.47 6.67
CA GLU A 219 5.74 -10.39 5.70
C GLU A 219 6.57 -11.68 5.72
N GLY A 220 5.94 -12.84 5.83
CA GLY A 220 6.68 -14.09 5.99
C GLY A 220 6.01 -15.27 5.33
N ALA A 221 6.82 -16.31 5.14
CA ALA A 221 6.35 -17.62 4.74
C ALA A 221 7.10 -18.70 5.52
N VAL A 222 6.34 -19.66 6.04
CA VAL A 222 6.87 -20.87 6.65
C VAL A 222 6.63 -22.04 5.70
N SER A 223 7.60 -22.94 5.57
CA SER A 223 7.45 -24.17 4.79
C SER A 223 6.50 -25.17 5.46
N ASN A 224 6.29 -26.34 4.85
CA ASN A 224 5.52 -27.44 5.44
C ASN A 224 6.25 -28.19 6.57
N ASP A 225 7.58 -28.20 6.57
CA ASP A 225 8.41 -28.77 7.66
C ASP A 225 8.88 -27.70 8.67
N GLY A 226 8.64 -26.43 8.36
CA GLY A 226 9.08 -25.29 9.12
C GLY A 226 10.55 -24.90 8.89
N GLU A 227 11.29 -25.62 8.06
CA GLU A 227 12.68 -25.32 7.69
C GLU A 227 12.76 -24.31 6.53
N HIS A 228 13.94 -23.78 6.23
CA HIS A 228 14.20 -22.88 5.08
C HIS A 228 13.26 -21.64 4.98
N SER A 229 12.59 -21.31 6.08
CA SER A 229 11.53 -20.31 6.14
C SER A 229 12.10 -18.89 6.24
N TYR A 230 11.33 -17.89 5.82
CA TYR A 230 11.80 -16.50 5.71
C TYR A 230 10.79 -15.49 6.25
N VAL A 231 11.32 -14.32 6.63
CA VAL A 231 10.54 -13.13 6.96
C VAL A 231 11.28 -11.89 6.46
N VAL A 232 10.54 -11.01 5.81
CA VAL A 232 11.00 -9.72 5.29
C VAL A 232 10.22 -8.58 5.94
N GLY A 233 10.86 -7.42 6.00
CA GLY A 233 10.20 -6.14 6.18
C GLY A 233 10.32 -5.37 4.86
N SER A 234 9.38 -4.44 4.62
CA SER A 234 9.22 -3.80 3.31
C SER A 234 8.73 -2.36 3.42
N LEU A 235 9.11 -1.56 2.42
CA LEU A 235 8.63 -0.20 2.17
C LEU A 235 8.34 -0.05 0.67
N GLN A 236 7.11 0.33 0.36
CA GLN A 236 6.60 0.55 -0.98
C GLN A 236 6.57 2.05 -1.26
N LEU A 237 7.07 2.49 -2.41
CA LEU A 237 7.19 3.91 -2.74
C LEU A 237 6.86 4.22 -4.20
N SER A 238 6.00 5.23 -4.41
CA SER A 238 5.81 5.93 -5.69
C SER A 238 6.24 7.40 -5.62
N PRO A 239 6.80 7.97 -6.71
CA PRO A 239 7.06 7.31 -7.99
C PRO A 239 8.26 6.35 -7.93
N GLY A 240 8.11 5.17 -8.53
CA GLY A 240 9.17 4.15 -8.60
C GLY A 240 10.24 4.45 -9.67
N LEU A 241 11.33 3.69 -9.62
CA LEU A 241 12.43 3.80 -10.57
C LEU A 241 12.07 3.17 -11.94
N PRO A 242 12.53 3.76 -13.07
CA PRO A 242 12.45 3.15 -14.39
C PRO A 242 13.11 1.76 -14.44
N LYS A 243 12.64 0.89 -15.35
CA LYS A 243 13.11 -0.51 -15.53
C LYS A 243 14.63 -0.67 -15.44
N TYR A 244 15.35 0.29 -16.01
CA TYR A 244 16.80 0.27 -16.17
C TYR A 244 17.56 0.15 -14.83
N PHE A 245 17.02 0.74 -13.75
CA PHE A 245 17.60 0.66 -12.41
C PHE A 245 17.04 -0.51 -11.57
N LYS A 246 15.89 -1.08 -11.98
CA LYS A 246 15.31 -2.25 -11.30
C LYS A 246 16.14 -3.51 -11.61
N PRO A 247 16.58 -4.31 -10.63
CA PRO A 247 17.06 -5.65 -10.90
C PRO A 247 15.93 -6.50 -11.52
N PRO A 248 16.27 -7.48 -12.38
CA PRO A 248 15.33 -8.55 -12.72
C PRO A 248 14.79 -9.25 -11.47
N MET A 249 13.54 -9.73 -11.51
CA MET A 249 12.97 -10.53 -10.42
C MET A 249 13.84 -11.76 -10.16
N PHE A 250 13.95 -12.15 -8.88
CA PHE A 250 14.80 -13.23 -8.37
C PHE A 250 16.31 -13.01 -8.54
N THR A 251 16.76 -11.81 -8.92
CA THR A 251 18.19 -11.45 -8.98
C THR A 251 18.55 -10.39 -7.94
N PHE A 252 19.78 -10.46 -7.42
CA PHE A 252 20.28 -9.47 -6.47
C PHE A 252 20.71 -8.17 -7.18
N PRO A 253 20.67 -7.02 -6.49
CA PRO A 253 21.14 -5.76 -7.06
C PRO A 253 22.60 -5.82 -7.49
N THR A 254 22.92 -5.18 -8.62
CA THR A 254 24.32 -4.98 -9.01
C THR A 254 24.94 -3.88 -8.15
N ARG A 255 26.27 -3.89 -8.01
CA ARG A 255 26.98 -2.88 -7.19
C ARG A 255 26.88 -1.48 -7.79
N GLU A 256 26.96 -1.37 -9.12
CA GLU A 256 26.95 -0.12 -9.89
C GLU A 256 26.35 -0.39 -11.29
N GLY A 257 25.50 0.52 -11.80
CA GLY A 257 25.04 0.51 -13.19
C GLY A 257 23.62 -0.04 -13.41
N ALA A 258 23.42 -0.82 -14.48
CA ALA A 258 22.11 -1.41 -14.75
C ALA A 258 21.76 -2.43 -13.64
N GLY A 259 20.54 -2.35 -13.12
CA GLY A 259 20.14 -3.14 -11.95
C GLY A 259 20.87 -2.77 -10.65
N SER A 260 21.62 -1.67 -10.58
CA SER A 260 22.01 -1.12 -9.29
C SER A 260 20.79 -0.45 -8.69
N TRP A 261 20.14 -1.18 -7.79
CA TRP A 261 19.05 -0.72 -6.97
C TRP A 261 19.50 0.44 -6.06
N TYR A 262 18.61 0.93 -5.21
CA TYR A 262 18.85 2.04 -4.30
C TYR A 262 20.22 2.01 -3.60
N THR A 263 21.01 3.07 -3.80
CA THR A 263 22.25 3.30 -3.04
C THR A 263 21.92 3.79 -1.64
N GLY A 264 22.55 3.21 -0.60
CA GLY A 264 22.35 3.61 0.80
C GLY A 264 21.63 2.58 1.68
N LEU A 265 21.15 1.47 1.11
CA LEU A 265 20.60 0.36 1.88
C LEU A 265 21.67 -0.24 2.81
N SER A 266 21.35 -0.31 4.10
CA SER A 266 22.21 -0.87 5.15
C SER A 266 21.65 -2.19 5.64
N PHE A 267 22.51 -3.20 5.80
CA PHE A 267 22.13 -4.54 6.28
C PHE A 267 22.95 -4.91 7.52
N GLY A 268 22.31 -5.62 8.47
CA GLY A 268 22.97 -6.24 9.60
C GLY A 268 23.54 -7.63 9.26
N GLY A 269 24.30 -8.23 10.18
CA GLY A 269 25.03 -9.47 9.90
C GLY A 269 24.17 -10.71 9.57
N ASP A 270 22.91 -10.73 10.02
CA ASP A 270 21.93 -11.78 9.68
C ASP A 270 20.97 -11.35 8.55
N GLY A 271 21.02 -10.08 8.12
CA GLY A 271 20.05 -9.47 7.21
C GLY A 271 20.50 -9.51 5.75
N LEU A 272 19.57 -9.79 4.85
CA LEU A 272 19.81 -9.90 3.41
C LEU A 272 18.80 -9.04 2.62
N PRO A 273 19.18 -8.48 1.45
CA PRO A 273 18.21 -7.91 0.52
C PRO A 273 17.27 -9.00 0.02
N ASN A 274 15.98 -8.69 -0.06
CA ASN A 274 15.04 -9.55 -0.77
C ASN A 274 15.26 -9.42 -2.28
N ASN A 275 15.29 -10.54 -3.00
CA ASN A 275 15.38 -10.57 -4.45
C ASN A 275 14.08 -10.97 -5.15
N GLY A 276 13.03 -11.37 -4.41
CA GLY A 276 11.79 -11.90 -4.97
C GLY A 276 11.00 -10.89 -5.80
N TRP A 277 10.92 -9.63 -5.36
CA TRP A 277 10.13 -8.60 -6.02
C TRP A 277 10.65 -7.18 -5.74
N TYR A 278 10.60 -6.30 -6.75
CA TYR A 278 11.10 -4.93 -6.72
C TYR A 278 10.05 -3.91 -7.23
N GLY A 279 8.77 -4.23 -7.06
CA GLY A 279 7.66 -3.53 -7.73
C GLY A 279 7.35 -4.08 -9.13
N PRO A 280 6.26 -3.60 -9.77
CA PRO A 280 5.79 -4.12 -11.06
C PRO A 280 6.79 -3.95 -12.23
N PRO A 281 6.75 -4.85 -13.23
CA PRO A 281 7.63 -4.80 -14.39
C PRO A 281 7.23 -3.65 -15.34
N TRP A 282 8.19 -2.82 -15.71
CA TRP A 282 7.97 -1.69 -16.61
C TRP A 282 7.22 -2.05 -17.91
N GLY A 283 6.19 -1.26 -18.21
CA GLY A 283 5.25 -1.50 -19.30
C GLY A 283 3.93 -2.15 -18.85
N SER A 284 3.84 -2.63 -17.61
CA SER A 284 2.55 -2.91 -16.97
C SER A 284 1.73 -1.63 -16.81
N SER A 285 0.42 -1.69 -17.05
CA SER A 285 -0.51 -0.67 -16.56
C SER A 285 -0.54 -0.72 -15.03
N CYS A 286 -0.02 0.31 -14.38
CA CYS A 286 0.05 0.42 -12.93
C CYS A 286 -1.02 1.41 -12.43
N PRO A 287 -2.21 0.96 -11.97
CA PRO A 287 -3.27 1.84 -11.43
C PRO A 287 -2.87 2.63 -10.16
N THR A 288 -1.62 2.56 -9.76
CA THR A 288 -1.02 3.11 -8.53
C THR A 288 0.36 3.76 -8.77
N GLY A 289 0.72 4.05 -10.02
CA GLY A 289 1.91 4.85 -10.35
C GLY A 289 3.25 4.10 -10.33
N CYS A 290 3.22 2.80 -10.65
CA CYS A 290 4.36 1.86 -10.71
C CYS A 290 5.37 2.00 -9.55
N PRO A 291 5.02 1.50 -8.34
CA PRO A 291 5.88 1.63 -7.19
C PRO A 291 7.18 0.85 -7.30
N ASP A 292 8.12 1.19 -6.43
CA ASP A 292 9.17 0.28 -5.99
C ASP A 292 8.75 -0.41 -4.69
N ALA A 293 9.23 -1.64 -4.49
CA ALA A 293 9.18 -2.32 -3.21
C ALA A 293 10.62 -2.57 -2.77
N LEU A 294 11.03 -1.89 -1.70
CA LEU A 294 12.33 -2.10 -1.08
C LEU A 294 12.10 -3.05 0.09
N SER A 295 12.76 -4.20 0.08
CA SER A 295 12.61 -5.18 1.15
C SER A 295 13.92 -5.85 1.51
N GLY A 296 14.01 -6.22 2.78
CA GLY A 296 15.13 -6.93 3.38
C GLY A 296 14.64 -7.78 4.53
N GLY A 297 15.37 -8.83 4.88
CA GLY A 297 14.85 -9.81 5.80
C GLY A 297 15.87 -10.82 6.26
N ILE A 298 15.36 -11.90 6.84
CA ILE A 298 16.14 -13.05 7.27
C ILE A 298 15.56 -14.32 6.64
N THR A 299 16.45 -15.15 6.11
CA THR A 299 16.13 -16.45 5.50
C THR A 299 16.71 -17.60 6.34
N GLU A 300 16.42 -18.85 5.95
CA GLU A 300 16.94 -20.05 6.59
C GLU A 300 16.58 -20.15 8.09
N LYS A 301 15.33 -19.81 8.45
CA LYS A 301 14.86 -19.73 9.85
C LYS A 301 13.89 -20.85 10.21
N ASN A 302 14.41 -21.90 10.83
CA ASN A 302 13.63 -23.08 11.21
C ASN A 302 12.75 -22.88 12.47
N THR A 303 12.60 -21.64 12.97
CA THR A 303 11.90 -21.36 14.24
C THR A 303 10.84 -20.25 14.18
N LEU A 304 10.42 -19.79 12.99
CA LEU A 304 9.37 -18.76 12.86
C LEU A 304 8.01 -19.24 13.38
N HIS A 305 7.74 -20.56 13.28
CA HIS A 305 6.49 -21.18 13.72
C HIS A 305 6.55 -21.79 15.13
N SER A 306 7.74 -22.12 15.63
CA SER A 306 7.93 -22.91 16.87
C SER A 306 8.20 -22.06 18.12
N ARG A 307 8.37 -20.74 17.97
CA ARG A 307 8.42 -19.80 19.09
C ARG A 307 7.94 -18.41 18.68
N TYR A 308 7.70 -17.56 19.68
CA TYR A 308 7.51 -16.14 19.47
C TYR A 308 8.82 -15.45 19.09
N TRP A 309 8.72 -14.50 18.16
CA TRP A 309 9.76 -13.59 17.72
C TRP A 309 9.30 -12.15 17.97
N LEU A 310 10.26 -11.28 18.25
CA LEU A 310 10.06 -9.84 18.30
C LEU A 310 10.32 -9.24 16.92
N TYR A 311 9.32 -8.57 16.34
CA TYR A 311 9.41 -7.87 15.08
C TYR A 311 9.23 -6.37 15.32
N ARG A 312 10.26 -5.58 15.06
CA ARG A 312 10.29 -4.16 15.36
C ARG A 312 10.70 -3.36 14.13
N MET A 313 10.01 -2.26 13.90
CA MET A 313 10.34 -1.26 12.88
C MET A 313 10.49 0.09 13.57
N GLU A 314 11.56 0.82 13.28
CA GLU A 314 11.79 2.18 13.76
C GLU A 314 11.82 3.12 12.56
N TRP A 315 11.03 4.20 12.58
CA TRP A 315 11.11 5.22 11.54
C TRP A 315 10.96 6.65 12.06
N ILE A 316 11.69 7.55 11.39
CA ILE A 316 11.60 9.00 11.52
C ILE A 316 11.07 9.50 10.16
N PRO A 317 9.89 10.13 10.11
CA PRO A 317 9.24 10.51 8.85
C PRO A 317 9.94 11.71 8.16
N GLY A 318 9.72 11.87 6.86
CA GLY A 318 10.09 13.07 6.11
C GLY A 318 11.34 12.95 5.20
N PRO A 319 11.80 14.09 4.64
CA PRO A 319 12.85 14.14 3.62
C PRO A 319 14.27 13.90 4.16
N GLU A 320 14.48 14.06 5.46
CA GLU A 320 15.73 13.75 6.18
C GLU A 320 15.53 12.54 7.13
N GLY A 321 14.49 11.74 6.87
CA GLY A 321 14.07 10.63 7.72
C GLY A 321 14.96 9.39 7.64
N HIS A 322 14.65 8.41 8.47
CA HIS A 322 15.27 7.08 8.47
C HIS A 322 14.20 6.00 8.68
N ILE A 323 14.42 4.79 8.17
CA ILE A 323 13.61 3.61 8.51
C ILE A 323 14.47 2.36 8.67
N SER A 324 14.17 1.52 9.65
CA SER A 324 14.90 0.28 9.90
C SER A 324 14.06 -0.83 10.54
N TRP A 325 14.46 -2.07 10.29
CA TRP A 325 13.88 -3.29 10.83
C TRP A 325 14.85 -4.00 11.76
N ILE A 326 14.32 -4.43 12.90
CA ILE A 326 15.04 -5.06 14.00
C ILE A 326 14.25 -6.31 14.41
N TYR A 327 14.83 -7.50 14.25
CA TYR A 327 14.18 -8.75 14.66
C TYR A 327 14.96 -9.37 15.83
N ASP A 328 14.27 -9.72 16.92
CA ASP A 328 14.88 -10.15 18.21
C ASP A 328 16.05 -9.26 18.67
N GLY A 329 15.86 -7.94 18.60
CA GLY A 329 16.88 -6.95 19.00
C GLY A 329 18.09 -6.83 18.06
N LYS A 330 18.15 -7.61 16.97
CA LYS A 330 19.20 -7.53 15.95
C LYS A 330 18.76 -6.65 14.79
N PHE A 331 19.62 -5.72 14.39
CA PHE A 331 19.44 -4.98 13.14
C PHE A 331 19.42 -5.94 11.95
N ILE A 332 18.38 -5.86 11.13
CA ILE A 332 18.25 -6.66 9.91
C ILE A 332 18.60 -5.80 8.70
N TRP A 333 17.84 -4.72 8.49
CA TRP A 333 18.11 -3.79 7.39
C TRP A 333 17.47 -2.42 7.64
N GLY A 334 17.84 -1.40 6.86
CA GLY A 334 17.29 -0.05 6.94
C GLY A 334 17.98 0.93 6.00
N MET A 335 17.48 2.17 5.95
CA MET A 335 17.97 3.21 5.05
C MET A 335 17.58 4.62 5.50
N ASP A 336 18.39 5.59 5.09
CA ASP A 336 18.08 7.03 5.20
C ASP A 336 17.29 7.52 3.98
N ALA A 337 16.50 8.58 4.15
CA ALA A 337 15.72 9.22 3.08
C ALA A 337 16.58 9.65 1.87
N SER A 338 17.85 9.98 2.09
CA SER A 338 18.83 10.29 1.04
C SER A 338 19.02 9.15 0.02
N SER A 339 18.65 7.91 0.37
CA SER A 339 18.67 6.77 -0.56
C SER A 339 17.68 6.98 -1.71
N PHE A 340 16.55 7.64 -1.45
CA PHE A 340 15.52 7.96 -2.43
C PHE A 340 15.73 9.31 -3.13
N GLY A 341 17.00 9.69 -3.37
CA GLY A 341 17.34 10.90 -4.11
C GLY A 341 16.78 10.92 -5.55
N GLU A 342 17.12 11.98 -6.29
CA GLU A 342 16.73 12.13 -7.69
C GLU A 342 17.53 11.19 -8.60
N TYR A 343 16.83 10.52 -9.52
CA TYR A 343 17.41 9.69 -10.58
C TYR A 343 17.01 10.25 -11.94
N SER A 344 17.91 10.27 -12.92
CA SER A 344 17.60 10.72 -14.28
C SER A 344 18.21 9.80 -15.34
N VAL A 345 17.40 9.40 -16.33
CA VAL A 345 17.84 8.60 -17.50
C VAL A 345 17.69 9.43 -18.77
N CYS A 346 18.81 9.81 -19.38
CA CYS A 346 18.83 10.58 -20.62
C CYS A 346 19.09 9.69 -21.85
N THR A 347 18.21 9.80 -22.85
CA THR A 347 18.31 9.11 -24.14
C THR A 347 18.69 10.12 -25.22
N LYS A 348 19.79 9.88 -25.93
CA LYS A 348 20.18 10.70 -27.10
C LYS A 348 19.49 10.20 -28.35
N THR A 349 18.71 11.07 -28.97
CA THR A 349 18.04 10.87 -30.26
C THR A 349 18.60 11.83 -31.30
N ASN A 350 18.26 11.61 -32.58
CA ASN A 350 18.62 12.52 -33.67
C ASN A 350 17.99 13.93 -33.54
N LEU A 351 16.99 14.11 -32.64
CA LEU A 351 16.32 15.39 -32.38
C LEU A 351 16.92 16.12 -31.16
N GLY A 352 17.67 15.40 -30.32
CA GLY A 352 18.24 15.90 -29.07
C GLY A 352 18.25 14.83 -27.98
N GLU A 353 18.67 15.25 -26.80
CA GLU A 353 18.63 14.43 -25.59
C GLU A 353 17.27 14.63 -24.88
N THR A 354 16.62 13.54 -24.50
CA THR A 354 15.40 13.54 -23.69
C THR A 354 15.66 12.78 -22.41
N CYS A 355 15.34 13.37 -21.26
CA CYS A 355 15.59 12.76 -19.95
C CYS A 355 14.27 12.41 -19.27
N LYS A 356 14.20 11.24 -18.64
CA LYS A 356 13.15 10.88 -17.68
C LYS A 356 13.72 10.99 -16.27
N ARG A 357 13.09 11.83 -15.45
CA ARG A 357 13.43 12.10 -14.05
C ARG A 357 12.52 11.28 -13.14
N THR A 358 13.08 10.68 -12.11
CA THR A 358 12.37 10.26 -10.90
C THR A 358 12.82 11.20 -9.78
N PRO A 359 11.96 12.10 -9.29
CA PRO A 359 12.30 13.08 -8.27
C PRO A 359 12.53 12.42 -6.91
N SER A 360 13.02 13.15 -5.91
CA SER A 360 13.27 12.58 -4.58
C SER A 360 11.97 12.12 -3.89
N ARG A 361 12.01 10.99 -3.19
CA ARG A 361 10.92 10.48 -2.33
C ARG A 361 11.26 10.69 -0.86
N MET A 362 10.25 10.67 0.01
CA MET A 362 10.41 10.86 1.45
C MET A 362 10.09 9.58 2.24
N ILE A 363 10.65 9.45 3.44
CA ILE A 363 10.15 8.44 4.41
C ILE A 363 8.69 8.83 4.75
N PRO A 364 7.74 7.88 4.81
CA PRO A 364 6.31 8.20 4.88
C PRO A 364 5.94 9.14 6.04
N GLN A 365 5.19 10.19 5.70
CA GLN A 365 4.69 11.23 6.63
C GLN A 365 3.17 11.14 6.88
N GLU A 366 2.46 10.28 6.18
CA GLU A 366 1.02 10.10 6.36
C GLU A 366 0.71 9.55 7.77
N PRO A 367 -0.45 9.88 8.38
CA PRO A 367 -0.97 9.12 9.51
C PRO A 367 -1.26 7.70 9.04
N MET A 368 -0.67 6.70 9.72
CA MET A 368 -0.76 5.29 9.33
C MET A 368 -1.61 4.50 10.32
N SER A 369 -2.46 3.63 9.81
CA SER A 369 -3.21 2.63 10.59
C SER A 369 -2.52 1.27 10.57
N LEU A 370 -2.63 0.51 11.65
CA LEU A 370 -2.09 -0.85 11.75
C LEU A 370 -3.00 -1.85 11.04
N VAL A 371 -2.39 -2.86 10.43
CA VAL A 371 -3.06 -4.00 9.81
C VAL A 371 -2.39 -5.30 10.22
N MET A 372 -3.20 -6.33 10.53
CA MET A 372 -2.74 -7.68 10.83
C MET A 372 -3.62 -8.69 10.10
N ASN A 373 -3.04 -9.61 9.33
CA ASN A 373 -3.78 -10.63 8.61
C ASN A 373 -2.94 -11.89 8.35
N THR A 374 -3.60 -12.93 7.87
CA THR A 374 -2.95 -14.05 7.18
C THR A 374 -3.63 -14.24 5.83
N ALA A 375 -2.99 -13.77 4.76
CA ALA A 375 -3.45 -14.04 3.40
C ALA A 375 -3.11 -15.49 2.99
N ILE A 376 -3.67 -15.93 1.87
CA ILE A 376 -3.20 -17.12 1.13
C ILE A 376 -2.59 -16.59 -0.17
N GLY A 377 -1.26 -16.64 -0.22
CA GLY A 377 -0.47 -15.73 -1.03
C GLY A 377 -0.16 -16.21 -2.43
N THR A 378 -0.66 -15.52 -3.45
CA THR A 378 -0.52 -15.90 -4.86
C THR A 378 0.92 -15.92 -5.37
N TRP A 379 1.72 -14.94 -4.99
CA TRP A 379 3.14 -14.88 -5.38
C TRP A 379 4.00 -15.96 -4.70
N ASN A 380 3.54 -16.51 -3.58
CA ASN A 380 4.15 -17.64 -2.88
C ASN A 380 3.49 -18.99 -3.27
N GLY A 381 3.00 -19.09 -4.51
CA GLY A 381 2.36 -20.28 -5.10
C GLY A 381 0.84 -20.41 -4.87
N GLY A 382 0.23 -19.48 -4.14
CA GLY A 382 -1.22 -19.35 -3.99
C GLY A 382 -1.90 -20.57 -3.39
N ALA A 383 -3.14 -20.82 -3.82
CA ALA A 383 -3.88 -22.03 -3.45
C ALA A 383 -3.15 -23.33 -3.82
N GLY A 384 -2.23 -23.29 -4.80
CA GLY A 384 -1.43 -24.44 -5.23
C GLY A 384 -0.24 -24.77 -4.33
N ALA A 385 0.21 -23.84 -3.47
CA ALA A 385 1.28 -24.09 -2.49
C ALA A 385 0.79 -24.80 -1.22
N LEU A 386 -0.52 -24.75 -0.95
CA LEU A 386 -1.13 -25.37 0.23
C LEU A 386 -1.06 -26.90 0.11
N ASP A 387 -0.43 -27.56 1.09
CA ASP A 387 -0.24 -29.02 1.07
C ASP A 387 -1.49 -29.84 1.43
N GLY A 388 -2.58 -29.16 1.83
CA GLY A 388 -3.84 -29.77 2.24
C GLY A 388 -3.83 -30.39 3.65
N LYS A 389 -2.73 -30.30 4.40
CA LYS A 389 -2.54 -30.99 5.70
C LYS A 389 -2.44 -30.01 6.88
N HIS A 390 -1.83 -28.85 6.70
CA HIS A 390 -1.58 -27.87 7.76
C HIS A 390 -2.81 -27.02 8.12
N TRP A 391 -3.95 -27.67 8.39
CA TRP A 391 -5.22 -27.00 8.68
C TRP A 391 -5.75 -27.27 10.11
N PRO A 392 -6.35 -26.26 10.78
CA PRO A 392 -6.26 -24.84 10.45
C PRO A 392 -4.85 -24.30 10.73
N ALA A 393 -4.43 -23.33 9.94
CA ALA A 393 -3.22 -22.57 10.23
C ALA A 393 -3.53 -21.47 11.25
N LEU A 394 -2.67 -21.30 12.24
CA LEU A 394 -2.89 -20.40 13.37
C LEU A 394 -1.70 -19.42 13.46
N PHE A 395 -1.98 -18.14 13.25
CA PHE A 395 -1.03 -17.05 13.46
C PHE A 395 -1.32 -16.41 14.82
N PHE A 396 -0.33 -16.38 15.71
CA PHE A 396 -0.48 -15.85 17.06
C PHE A 396 0.28 -14.54 17.22
N ILE A 397 -0.41 -13.50 17.70
CA ILE A 397 0.16 -12.20 18.04
C ILE A 397 -0.07 -11.99 19.55
N ASP A 398 1.02 -12.03 20.31
CA ASP A 398 1.04 -11.86 21.76
C ASP A 398 0.82 -10.40 22.16
N TYR A 399 1.51 -9.46 21.51
CA TYR A 399 1.20 -8.03 21.62
C TYR A 399 1.54 -7.25 20.35
N VAL A 400 0.98 -6.05 20.30
CA VAL A 400 1.45 -4.94 19.45
C VAL A 400 1.59 -3.68 20.29
N ARG A 401 2.68 -2.93 20.08
CA ARG A 401 3.02 -1.71 20.81
C ARG A 401 3.57 -0.64 19.87
N VAL A 402 3.25 0.62 20.18
CA VAL A 402 3.79 1.80 19.48
C VAL A 402 4.40 2.73 20.51
N TYR A 403 5.62 3.20 20.22
CA TYR A 403 6.33 4.17 21.05
C TYR A 403 6.75 5.40 20.24
N GLN A 404 6.67 6.58 20.85
CA GLN A 404 7.09 7.85 20.25
C GLN A 404 7.91 8.68 21.24
N LYS A 405 8.75 9.59 20.74
CA LYS A 405 9.38 10.61 21.58
C LYS A 405 8.31 11.56 22.07
N LYS A 406 8.40 11.99 23.32
CA LYS A 406 7.40 12.83 23.98
C LYS A 406 7.16 14.18 23.29
N GLU A 407 8.21 14.74 22.72
CA GLU A 407 8.18 15.98 21.94
C GLU A 407 7.63 15.81 20.52
N ASP A 408 7.65 14.58 19.99
CA ASP A 408 7.25 14.22 18.63
C ASP A 408 5.94 13.40 18.58
N THR A 409 5.23 13.25 19.70
CA THR A 409 3.99 12.45 19.80
C THR A 409 2.96 12.89 18.75
N ASN A 410 2.73 12.00 17.77
CA ASN A 410 1.86 12.18 16.62
C ASN A 410 0.94 10.96 16.53
N VAL A 411 -0.20 11.07 17.22
CA VAL A 411 -1.23 10.04 17.41
C VAL A 411 -2.58 10.64 17.10
N GLY A 412 -3.18 10.17 16.01
CA GLY A 412 -4.43 10.68 15.49
C GLY A 412 -4.50 10.46 13.99
N CYS A 413 -5.72 10.39 13.47
CA CYS A 413 -5.98 10.09 12.07
C CYS A 413 -6.04 11.35 11.20
N ASN A 414 -6.04 12.54 11.80
CA ASN A 414 -6.14 13.84 11.11
C ASN A 414 -5.10 14.88 11.59
N PRO A 415 -3.78 14.67 11.39
CA PRO A 415 -2.74 15.64 11.73
C PRO A 415 -2.97 17.03 11.10
N PRO A 416 -2.58 18.14 11.75
CA PRO A 416 -2.76 19.49 11.22
C PRO A 416 -2.14 19.73 9.84
N ASP A 417 -1.01 19.09 9.55
CA ASP A 417 -0.23 19.18 8.31
C ASP A 417 -0.46 17.99 7.34
N PHE A 418 -0.98 16.87 7.83
CA PHE A 418 -1.39 15.72 7.01
C PHE A 418 -2.87 15.33 7.23
N PRO A 419 -3.84 16.26 7.12
CA PRO A 419 -5.25 15.97 7.41
C PRO A 419 -5.82 14.94 6.43
N THR A 420 -6.76 14.12 6.89
CA THR A 420 -7.46 13.11 6.07
C THR A 420 -8.97 13.11 6.28
N LYS A 421 -9.46 13.55 7.45
CA LYS A 421 -10.85 13.34 7.92
C LYS A 421 -11.89 13.77 6.90
N THR A 422 -11.84 15.05 6.49
CA THR A 422 -12.82 15.62 5.56
C THR A 422 -12.74 15.00 4.17
N TYR A 423 -11.54 14.58 3.72
CA TYR A 423 -11.39 13.85 2.46
C TYR A 423 -12.06 12.48 2.55
N ILE A 424 -11.79 11.72 3.61
CA ILE A 424 -12.39 10.40 3.85
C ILE A 424 -13.92 10.51 4.00
N GLU A 425 -14.43 11.45 4.77
CA GLU A 425 -15.87 11.69 4.97
C GLU A 425 -16.60 12.05 3.67
N LYS A 426 -15.95 12.81 2.78
CA LYS A 426 -16.49 13.23 1.48
C LYS A 426 -16.44 12.14 0.40
N ASN A 427 -15.52 11.19 0.51
CA ASN A 427 -15.30 10.11 -0.48
C ASN A 427 -15.55 8.72 0.16
N LYS A 428 -16.44 8.65 1.15
CA LYS A 428 -16.64 7.49 2.03
C LYS A 428 -16.93 6.17 1.28
N GLU A 429 -17.56 6.27 0.12
CA GLU A 429 -17.86 5.15 -0.78
C GLU A 429 -16.61 4.42 -1.29
N LEU A 430 -15.46 5.08 -1.30
CA LEU A 430 -14.19 4.47 -1.71
C LEU A 430 -13.59 3.55 -0.63
N PHE A 431 -14.03 3.69 0.62
CA PHE A 431 -13.44 3.04 1.80
C PHE A 431 -14.28 1.88 2.35
N GLY A 432 -15.38 1.51 1.69
CA GLY A 432 -16.25 0.41 2.12
C GLY A 432 -17.10 0.73 3.36
N GLU A 433 -17.28 -0.27 4.24
CA GLU A 433 -18.11 -0.13 5.44
C GLU A 433 -17.49 0.86 6.44
N TRP A 434 -18.27 1.86 6.88
CA TRP A 434 -17.79 2.87 7.82
C TRP A 434 -17.45 2.28 9.19
N VAL A 435 -16.23 2.50 9.69
CA VAL A 435 -15.80 2.00 10.99
C VAL A 435 -16.53 2.69 12.13
N THR A 436 -16.89 1.93 13.16
CA THR A 436 -17.52 2.43 14.38
C THR A 436 -16.88 1.77 15.62
N PRO A 437 -16.65 2.50 16.72
CA PRO A 437 -16.44 3.96 16.74
C PRO A 437 -15.19 4.32 15.92
N THR A 438 -15.09 5.60 15.54
CA THR A 438 -13.88 6.20 14.95
C THR A 438 -12.91 6.69 16.04
N GLY A 439 -11.68 7.07 15.65
CA GLY A 439 -10.69 7.66 16.56
C GLY A 439 -11.18 8.92 17.25
N TYR A 440 -11.88 9.77 16.50
CA TYR A 440 -12.47 11.02 16.97
C TYR A 440 -13.53 10.86 18.07
N GLU A 441 -14.03 9.63 18.29
CA GLU A 441 -15.06 9.29 19.27
C GLU A 441 -14.52 8.52 20.49
N THR A 442 -13.23 8.17 20.50
CA THR A 442 -12.63 7.26 21.49
C THR A 442 -11.57 7.95 22.35
N CYS A 443 -10.44 8.33 21.77
CA CYS A 443 -9.32 8.97 22.47
C CYS A 443 -8.98 10.32 21.85
N PRO A 444 -8.54 11.32 22.65
CA PRO A 444 -8.04 12.58 22.12
C PRO A 444 -6.84 12.37 21.19
N GLU A 445 -6.87 13.00 20.03
CA GLU A 445 -5.70 13.09 19.14
C GLU A 445 -4.63 14.00 19.75
N GLN A 446 -3.36 13.66 19.55
CA GLN A 446 -2.19 14.37 20.06
C GLN A 446 -1.21 14.57 18.91
N TYR A 447 -0.78 15.82 18.70
CA TYR A 447 0.10 16.19 17.59
C TYR A 447 1.23 17.09 18.09
N PRO A 448 2.45 16.97 17.53
CA PRO A 448 3.57 17.76 17.98
C PRO A 448 3.43 19.20 17.50
N ASP A 449 4.07 20.11 18.24
CA ASP A 449 4.17 21.54 17.93
C ASP A 449 4.70 21.79 16.49
N ALA A 450 5.50 20.86 15.96
CA ALA A 450 6.02 20.85 14.60
C ALA A 450 4.92 20.69 13.54
N ALA A 451 3.92 19.85 13.76
CA ALA A 451 2.84 19.59 12.81
C ALA A 451 1.99 20.85 12.56
N TYR A 452 1.64 21.58 13.63
CA TYR A 452 0.95 22.87 13.52
C TYR A 452 1.79 23.92 12.77
N LYS A 453 3.09 24.00 13.04
CA LYS A 453 4.01 24.93 12.34
C LYS A 453 4.16 24.57 10.86
N ASN A 454 4.22 23.29 10.53
CA ASN A 454 4.28 22.79 9.16
C ASN A 454 3.00 23.11 8.39
N ALA A 455 1.83 22.90 8.99
CA ALA A 455 0.53 23.25 8.41
C ALA A 455 0.43 24.73 8.01
N GLU A 456 0.90 25.63 8.88
CA GLU A 456 0.94 27.08 8.58
C GLU A 456 1.99 27.42 7.50
N ALA A 457 3.12 26.71 7.47
CA ALA A 457 4.11 26.87 6.41
C ALA A 457 3.58 26.44 5.03
N ILE A 458 2.83 25.33 4.96
CA ILE A 458 2.17 24.84 3.74
C ILE A 458 1.13 25.86 3.25
N LYS A 459 0.24 26.36 4.13
CA LYS A 459 -0.74 27.42 3.78
C LYS A 459 -0.04 28.70 3.30
N ALA A 460 1.06 29.09 3.93
CA ALA A 460 1.85 30.26 3.51
C ALA A 460 2.57 30.04 2.17
N ARG A 461 3.00 28.81 1.85
CA ARG A 461 3.51 28.40 0.52
C ARG A 461 2.41 28.57 -0.53
N ALA A 462 1.23 28.02 -0.27
CA ALA A 462 0.08 28.10 -1.17
C ALA A 462 -0.40 29.54 -1.43
N ALA A 463 -0.49 30.38 -0.38
CA ALA A 463 -0.86 31.78 -0.52
C ALA A 463 0.10 32.55 -1.46
N LYS A 464 1.41 32.27 -1.40
CA LYS A 464 2.40 32.84 -2.33
C LYS A 464 2.20 32.35 -3.76
N LEU A 465 1.98 31.05 -3.97
CA LEU A 465 1.72 30.45 -5.29
C LEU A 465 0.47 31.05 -5.94
N ARG A 466 -0.61 31.21 -5.17
CA ARG A 466 -1.86 31.87 -5.62
C ARG A 466 -1.65 33.34 -6.02
N LEU A 467 -0.71 34.06 -5.40
CA LEU A 467 -0.37 35.43 -5.81
C LEU A 467 0.44 35.47 -7.12
N VAL A 468 1.38 34.55 -7.32
CA VAL A 468 2.17 34.45 -8.57
C VAL A 468 1.25 34.16 -9.77
N SER A 469 0.26 33.28 -9.63
CA SER A 469 -0.71 32.99 -10.70
C SER A 469 -1.75 34.10 -10.93
N VAL A 470 -1.85 35.08 -10.03
CA VAL A 470 -2.62 36.32 -10.25
C VAL A 470 -1.79 37.34 -11.03
N ASP A 471 -0.52 37.53 -10.69
CA ASP A 471 0.36 38.52 -11.34
C ASP A 471 0.67 38.14 -12.81
N GLN A 472 0.82 36.83 -13.08
CA GLN A 472 0.95 36.29 -14.45
C GLN A 472 -0.32 36.41 -15.32
N ARG A 473 -1.41 37.03 -14.83
CA ARG A 473 -2.55 37.43 -15.68
C ARG A 473 -2.36 38.75 -16.41
N THR A 474 -1.15 39.31 -16.42
CA THR A 474 -0.69 40.13 -17.54
C THR A 474 -0.13 39.25 -18.66
N PRO A 475 -0.46 39.51 -19.95
CA PRO A 475 0.03 38.68 -21.06
C PRO A 475 1.50 38.99 -21.37
N GLN A 476 2.41 38.45 -20.54
CA GLN A 476 3.81 38.25 -20.90
C GLN A 476 4.07 36.76 -21.08
N ALA A 477 4.52 36.41 -22.28
CA ALA A 477 4.80 35.03 -22.65
C ALA A 477 5.89 34.44 -21.75
N TYR A 478 5.56 33.35 -21.05
CA TYR A 478 6.61 32.48 -20.51
C TYR A 478 7.35 31.86 -21.68
N GLY A 479 8.64 32.21 -21.76
CA GLY A 479 9.53 31.69 -22.79
C GLY A 479 9.78 30.21 -22.57
N PHE A 480 9.03 29.37 -23.29
CA PHE A 480 9.54 28.07 -23.71
C PHE A 480 10.85 28.30 -24.49
N ALA A 481 11.98 27.97 -23.87
CA ALA A 481 13.31 28.10 -24.46
C ALA A 481 14.10 26.81 -24.26
N GLY A 482 14.30 25.96 -25.28
CA GLY A 482 13.70 26.02 -26.61
C GLY A 482 14.40 25.10 -27.60
N LYS A 483 13.80 24.94 -28.80
CA LYS A 483 14.46 24.45 -30.02
C LYS A 483 13.61 24.73 -31.27
N ALA A 484 13.33 26.00 -31.53
CA ALA A 484 12.83 26.46 -32.82
C ALA A 484 13.97 27.14 -33.58
N GLN A 485 14.62 26.40 -34.48
CA GLN A 485 15.74 26.92 -35.26
C GLN A 485 15.23 27.73 -36.45
N VAL A 486 15.64 29.00 -36.52
CA VAL A 486 15.30 29.90 -37.63
C VAL A 486 15.93 29.39 -38.93
N LEU A 487 15.14 29.32 -40.01
CA LEU A 487 15.68 29.29 -41.37
C LEU A 487 14.86 30.19 -42.30
N LEU A 488 15.60 30.99 -43.06
CA LEU A 488 15.18 32.23 -43.70
C LEU A 488 14.09 32.12 -44.77
N SER A 489 13.39 33.24 -44.93
CA SER A 489 12.52 33.59 -46.05
C SER A 489 13.23 33.59 -47.41
N LEU A 490 12.55 33.10 -48.44
CA LEU A 490 12.57 33.69 -49.78
C LEU A 490 11.11 33.89 -50.21
N GLY A 491 10.76 35.09 -50.65
CA GLY A 491 9.40 35.44 -51.05
C GLY A 491 9.33 35.96 -52.49
N THR A 492 8.18 35.78 -53.14
CA THR A 492 7.81 36.49 -54.36
C THR A 492 6.29 36.74 -54.43
N GLN A 493 5.93 38.02 -54.33
CA GLN A 493 4.89 38.75 -55.07
C GLN A 493 3.46 38.17 -55.29
N GLN A 494 2.51 39.05 -54.96
CA GLN A 494 1.11 39.22 -55.40
C GLN A 494 0.86 39.13 -56.93
N PRO A 495 -0.40 39.17 -57.46
CA PRO A 495 -1.67 39.65 -56.85
C PRO A 495 -2.93 38.78 -57.02
N ALA A 496 -4.05 39.29 -56.49
CA ALA A 496 -5.38 38.68 -56.45
C ALA A 496 -6.22 38.84 -57.74
N SER A 497 -7.29 38.05 -57.85
CA SER A 497 -8.45 38.37 -58.71
C SER A 497 -9.78 37.88 -58.10
N THR A 498 -10.79 38.74 -58.16
CA THR A 498 -12.18 38.51 -57.74
C THR A 498 -13.05 38.05 -58.91
N VAL A 499 -13.99 37.11 -58.72
CA VAL A 499 -15.27 37.03 -59.48
C VAL A 499 -16.38 36.48 -58.57
N SER A 500 -17.62 36.88 -58.85
CA SER A 500 -18.84 36.67 -58.05
C SER A 500 -19.88 35.75 -58.73
N SER A 501 -20.97 35.46 -58.01
CA SER A 501 -22.30 35.06 -58.53
C SER A 501 -22.46 33.59 -58.99
N SER A 502 -23.65 32.95 -58.99
CA SER A 502 -24.94 33.19 -58.31
C SER A 502 -25.91 32.01 -58.53
N ARG A 503 -27.09 32.04 -57.85
CA ARG A 503 -28.34 31.28 -58.11
C ARG A 503 -28.42 29.81 -57.62
N SER A 504 -29.58 29.23 -57.29
CA SER A 504 -30.89 29.72 -56.80
C SER A 504 -31.87 28.52 -56.62
N VAL A 505 -32.72 28.51 -55.56
CA VAL A 505 -34.13 27.97 -55.55
C VAL A 505 -34.30 26.42 -55.73
N ALA A 506 -35.20 25.65 -55.09
CA ALA A 506 -36.30 25.84 -54.11
C ALA A 506 -36.52 24.54 -53.25
N PRO A 507 -37.46 24.51 -52.27
CA PRO A 507 -37.66 23.42 -51.31
C PRO A 507 -39.04 22.69 -51.36
N ILE A 508 -39.27 21.84 -50.34
CA ILE A 508 -40.56 21.28 -49.82
C ILE A 508 -40.91 19.81 -50.21
N ALA A 509 -41.47 19.10 -49.21
CA ALA A 509 -41.74 17.66 -49.16
C ALA A 509 -43.21 17.28 -49.45
N ALA A 510 -43.50 15.97 -49.62
CA ALA A 510 -44.71 15.31 -49.10
C ALA A 510 -44.66 13.77 -49.17
N LEU A 511 -45.35 13.11 -48.22
CA LEU A 511 -45.70 11.68 -48.18
C LEU A 511 -46.95 11.36 -49.03
N LEU A 512 -47.15 10.08 -49.40
CA LEU A 512 -48.40 9.26 -49.33
C LEU A 512 -48.13 7.92 -50.09
N MET A 513 -48.17 6.72 -49.45
CA MET A 513 -49.35 5.86 -49.12
C MET A 513 -49.83 4.94 -50.29
N VAL A 514 -50.44 3.74 -50.12
CA VAL A 514 -50.59 2.74 -49.02
C VAL A 514 -51.26 1.44 -49.59
N VAL A 515 -51.64 0.45 -48.73
CA VAL A 515 -52.44 -0.81 -48.95
C VAL A 515 -51.56 -2.06 -49.15
N VAL A 516 -51.83 -3.30 -48.65
CA VAL A 516 -52.38 -3.96 -47.41
C VAL A 516 -52.32 -5.49 -47.70
N GLY A 517 -52.17 -6.47 -46.79
CA GLY A 517 -52.03 -6.59 -45.33
C GLY A 517 -51.33 -7.96 -45.03
N VAL A 518 -51.59 -8.76 -43.99
CA VAL A 518 -52.44 -8.72 -42.77
C VAL A 518 -51.65 -9.38 -41.60
N ALA A 519 -52.00 -9.06 -40.34
CA ALA A 519 -51.31 -9.40 -39.06
C ALA A 519 -51.34 -10.90 -38.65
N GLY A 520 -50.69 -11.37 -37.55
CA GLY A 520 -49.95 -10.73 -36.43
C GLY A 520 -48.91 -11.69 -35.78
N PHE A 521 -48.41 -11.58 -34.53
CA PHE A 521 -48.85 -10.83 -33.34
C PHE A 521 -47.71 -10.67 -32.29
N THR A 522 -47.63 -9.51 -31.59
CA THR A 522 -46.96 -9.21 -30.28
C THR A 522 -45.42 -9.20 -30.08
N TRP A 523 -45.00 -8.41 -29.08
CA TRP A 523 -43.65 -7.88 -28.77
C TRP A 523 -43.06 -8.38 -27.44
N ARG A 524 -41.72 -8.34 -27.27
CA ARG A 524 -41.03 -7.55 -26.21
C ARG A 524 -39.51 -7.41 -26.42
N ARG A 525 -38.91 -6.43 -25.71
CA ARG A 525 -37.48 -6.02 -25.78
C ARG A 525 -36.52 -7.12 -25.34
N ALA A 526 -35.35 -7.20 -25.96
CA ALA A 526 -34.22 -8.00 -25.49
C ALA A 526 -33.09 -7.10 -24.97
N SER A 527 -32.67 -7.35 -23.73
CA SER A 527 -31.38 -6.95 -23.18
C SER A 527 -30.52 -8.22 -23.07
N LEU A 528 -29.32 -8.21 -23.63
CA LEU A 528 -28.42 -9.36 -23.58
C LEU A 528 -27.62 -9.36 -22.28
N ALA A 529 -27.81 -10.40 -21.48
CA ALA A 529 -26.89 -10.82 -20.43
C ALA A 529 -26.23 -12.14 -20.88
N SER A 530 -24.92 -12.26 -20.72
CA SER A 530 -24.15 -13.46 -21.06
C SER A 530 -23.89 -14.30 -19.81
N SER A 531 -24.44 -15.51 -19.77
CA SER A 531 -24.28 -16.45 -18.65
C SER A 531 -22.98 -17.26 -18.75
N TYR A 532 -22.22 -17.31 -17.66
CA TYR A 532 -21.17 -18.31 -17.44
C TYR A 532 -21.78 -19.62 -16.91
N SER A 533 -21.27 -20.77 -17.39
CA SER A 533 -21.66 -22.09 -16.89
C SER A 533 -20.50 -22.72 -16.13
N ALA A 534 -20.76 -23.20 -14.92
CA ALA A 534 -19.85 -24.05 -14.17
C ALA A 534 -19.73 -25.45 -14.82
N TYR A 535 -18.68 -26.19 -14.44
CA TYR A 535 -18.51 -27.60 -14.76
C TYR A 535 -18.06 -28.39 -13.52
N THR A 536 -18.62 -29.59 -13.34
CA THR A 536 -18.22 -30.59 -12.34
C THR A 536 -17.85 -31.92 -13.01
N PRO A 537 -17.03 -32.79 -12.38
CA PRO A 537 -16.28 -33.83 -13.10
C PRO A 537 -16.87 -35.26 -13.02
N SER A 538 -16.55 -36.10 -14.00
CA SER A 538 -16.75 -37.57 -13.91
C SER A 538 -15.80 -38.42 -14.78
N VAL A 539 -14.76 -38.98 -14.14
CA VAL A 539 -14.33 -40.41 -14.11
C VAL A 539 -14.22 -41.27 -15.41
N LEU A 540 -13.10 -42.02 -15.48
CA LEU A 540 -12.78 -43.32 -16.17
C LEU A 540 -12.01 -43.37 -17.53
N SER A 541 -10.71 -43.67 -17.44
CA SER A 541 -9.85 -44.57 -18.28
C SER A 541 -10.00 -44.60 -19.82
N SER A 542 -8.95 -44.46 -20.64
CA SER A 542 -7.82 -45.42 -20.73
C SER A 542 -6.78 -45.03 -21.81
N LEU A 543 -5.51 -45.35 -21.53
CA LEU A 543 -4.37 -45.66 -22.43
C LEU A 543 -4.28 -45.03 -23.85
N THR A 544 -3.32 -44.13 -24.06
CA THR A 544 -2.19 -44.29 -25.02
C THR A 544 -1.13 -43.19 -24.79
N GLU A 545 0.16 -43.55 -24.84
CA GLU A 545 1.32 -42.64 -24.66
C GLU A 545 1.73 -41.96 -26.02
N PRO A 546 2.81 -41.16 -26.09
CA PRO A 546 2.76 -39.73 -25.79
C PRO A 546 3.24 -38.85 -26.96
N LEU A 547 3.01 -37.55 -26.87
CA LEU A 547 3.78 -36.55 -27.62
C LEU A 547 4.42 -35.58 -26.62
N ALA A 548 5.69 -35.28 -26.85
CA ALA A 548 6.51 -34.50 -25.93
C ALA A 548 6.30 -33.00 -26.10
N GLU A 549 6.17 -32.29 -24.98
CA GLU A 549 6.54 -30.88 -24.85
C GLU A 549 7.56 -30.79 -23.72
N ASP A 550 8.83 -30.68 -24.12
CA ASP A 550 9.95 -30.25 -23.28
C ASP A 550 9.96 -28.70 -23.17
N GLU A 551 10.83 -28.16 -22.30
CA GLU A 551 11.03 -26.73 -22.03
C GLU A 551 9.98 -26.03 -21.16
N LEU A 552 9.95 -26.37 -19.85
CA LEU A 552 9.73 -25.39 -18.76
C LEU A 552 10.10 -25.88 -17.33
N SER A 553 10.63 -27.10 -17.17
CA SER A 553 10.94 -27.70 -15.86
C SER A 553 12.43 -27.74 -15.47
N GLY A 554 13.31 -27.14 -16.29
CA GLY A 554 14.78 -27.30 -16.17
C GLY A 554 15.51 -26.33 -15.22
N GLU A 555 14.94 -25.19 -14.86
CA GLU A 555 15.70 -24.11 -14.18
C GLU A 555 15.64 -24.14 -12.63
N TYR A 556 14.84 -25.01 -12.03
CA TYR A 556 14.63 -25.05 -10.57
C TYR A 556 15.77 -25.71 -9.74
N GLN A 557 16.91 -26.05 -10.35
CA GLN A 557 17.94 -26.87 -9.70
C GLN A 557 19.40 -26.40 -9.87
N LEU A 558 19.66 -25.20 -10.43
CA LEU A 558 21.02 -24.71 -10.73
C LEU A 558 21.39 -23.36 -10.08
N ALA A 559 20.85 -23.07 -8.89
CA ALA A 559 21.14 -21.84 -8.14
C ALA A 559 21.84 -22.05 -6.77
N GLN A 560 22.37 -23.25 -6.49
CA GLN A 560 23.02 -23.56 -5.19
C GLN A 560 24.57 -23.57 -5.20
N GLU A 561 25.24 -23.44 -6.35
CA GLU A 561 26.71 -23.54 -6.44
C GLU A 561 27.39 -22.31 -7.08
N ALA A 562 27.45 -21.20 -6.34
CA ALA A 562 28.44 -20.14 -6.56
C ALA A 562 28.69 -19.29 -5.29
N ARG A 563 29.76 -19.61 -4.55
CA ARG A 563 30.41 -18.70 -3.57
C ARG A 563 31.75 -18.23 -4.14
N PRO A 564 32.20 -17.02 -3.78
CA PRO A 564 33.18 -16.91 -2.68
C PRO A 564 32.57 -16.48 -1.34
#